data_AF-A0A9W5X5G9-F1
#
_entry.id   AF-A0A9W5X5G9-F1
#
_cell.length_a   1.000
_cell.length_b   1.000
_cell.length_c   1.000
_cell.angle_alpha   90.00
_cell.angle_beta   90.00
_cell.angle_gamma   90.00
#
_symmetry.space_group_name_H-M   'P 1'
#
loop_
_entity.id
_entity.type
_entity.pdbx_description
1 polymer ?
#
loop_
_entity_poly.entity_id
_entity_poly.type
_entity_poly.pdbx_seq_one_letter_code
_entity_poly.pdbx_strand_id
1 'polypeptide(L)' 'MENNKKYTVVGTDIDEVKRKNAQSGMSYNEVKAWLAKTTGGHGTSVYSDTDPKDIRKENE' A
#
# COMPACT_ATOMS: atom_id res chain seq x y z
N MET A 1 5.91 -2.79 -33.75
CA MET A 1 7.06 -3.58 -33.25
C MET A 1 6.96 -3.61 -31.73
N GLU A 2 6.61 -4.76 -31.14
CA GLU A 2 6.66 -4.91 -29.68
C GLU A 2 8.13 -4.90 -29.25
N ASN A 3 8.50 -3.89 -28.47
CA ASN A 3 9.81 -3.82 -27.84
C ASN A 3 9.86 -4.81 -26.66
N ASN A 4 10.00 -6.10 -26.98
CA ASN A 4 10.05 -7.20 -26.02
C ASN A 4 11.44 -7.30 -25.37
N LYS A 5 11.87 -6.23 -24.68
CA LYS A 5 13.13 -6.23 -23.93
C LYS A 5 12.92 -7.09 -22.68
N LYS A 6 13.42 -8.33 -22.71
CA LYS A 6 13.35 -9.27 -21.59
C LYS A 6 14.11 -8.78 -20.34
N TYR A 7 15.20 -8.03 -20.53
CA TYR A 7 16.06 -7.54 -19.44
C TYR A 7 16.17 -6.01 -19.43
N THR A 8 16.26 -5.43 -18.23
CA THR A 8 16.61 -4.00 -18.06
C THR A 8 18.11 -3.77 -18.32
N VAL A 9 18.53 -2.49 -18.40
CA VAL A 9 19.95 -2.11 -18.60
C VAL A 9 20.86 -2.68 -17.50
N VAL A 10 20.32 -2.90 -16.30
CA VAL A 10 21.03 -3.49 -15.17
C VAL A 10 20.85 -5.02 -15.04
N GLY A 11 20.21 -5.66 -16.03
CA GLY A 11 20.08 -7.13 -16.11
C GLY A 11 18.85 -7.72 -15.40
N THR A 12 17.86 -6.92 -15.00
CA THR A 12 16.64 -7.42 -14.35
C THR A 12 15.70 -8.08 -15.36
N ASP A 13 15.32 -9.34 -15.14
CA ASP A 13 14.32 -10.05 -15.96
C ASP A 13 12.91 -9.49 -15.71
N ILE A 14 12.32 -8.90 -16.74
CA ILE A 14 11.02 -8.23 -16.65
C ILE A 14 9.88 -9.25 -16.48
N ASP A 15 9.98 -10.42 -17.11
CA ASP A 15 8.92 -11.43 -17.06
C ASP A 15 8.90 -12.11 -15.68
N GLU A 16 10.07 -12.33 -15.08
CA GLU A 16 10.16 -12.82 -13.71
C GLU A 16 9.57 -11.82 -12.71
N VAL A 17 9.85 -10.52 -12.87
CA VAL A 17 9.28 -9.47 -12.01
C VAL A 17 7.76 -9.42 -12.13
N LYS A 18 7.20 -9.47 -13.35
CA LYS A 18 5.74 -9.52 -13.55
C LYS A 18 5.12 -10.73 -12.87
N ARG A 19 5.74 -11.91 -13.02
CA ARG A 19 5.28 -13.15 -12.37
C ARG A 19 5.29 -13.04 -10.85
N LYS A 20 6.36 -12.48 -10.26
CA LYS A 20 6.46 -12.27 -8.81
C LYS A 20 5.44 -11.23 -8.32
N ASN A 21 5.24 -10.15 -9.07
CA ASN A 21 4.23 -9.13 -8.74
C ASN A 21 2.82 -9.71 -8.75
N ALA A 22 2.48 -10.54 -9.73
CA ALA A 22 1.20 -11.25 -9.77
C ALA A 22 1.00 -12.22 -8.57
N GLN A 23 2.10 -12.67 -7.94
CA GLN A 23 2.08 -13.53 -6.75
C GLN A 23 2.25 -12.78 -5.42
N SER A 24 2.46 -11.46 -5.46
CA SER A 24 2.83 -10.67 -4.28
C SER A 24 1.66 -10.21 -3.39
N GLY A 25 0.43 -10.60 -3.74
CA GLY A 25 -0.77 -10.24 -2.97
C GLY A 25 -1.31 -8.86 -3.32
N MET A 26 -2.12 -8.29 -2.42
CA MET A 26 -2.70 -6.95 -2.60
C MET A 26 -1.63 -5.87 -2.51
N SER A 27 -1.70 -4.88 -3.39
CA SER A 27 -0.90 -3.67 -3.26
C SER A 27 -1.28 -2.90 -2.00
N TYR A 28 -0.39 -2.01 -1.56
CA TYR A 28 -0.64 -1.14 -0.40
C TYR A 28 -1.99 -0.41 -0.47
N ASN A 29 -2.36 0.14 -1.64
CA ASN A 29 -3.61 0.86 -1.81
C ASN A 29 -4.82 -0.08 -1.75
N GLU A 30 -4.70 -1.30 -2.28
CA GLU A 30 -5.73 -2.32 -2.21
C GLU A 30 -5.91 -2.83 -0.78
N VAL A 31 -4.81 -3.06 -0.04
CA VAL A 31 -4.84 -3.39 1.39
C VAL A 31 -5.50 -2.27 2.17
N LYS A 32 -5.14 -1.01 1.94
CA LYS A 32 -5.74 0.15 2.61
C LYS A 32 -7.24 0.23 2.35
N ALA A 33 -7.68 0.04 1.11
CA ALA A 33 -9.09 0.05 0.74
C ALA A 33 -9.83 -1.17 1.32
N TRP A 34 -9.21 -2.34 1.32
CA TRP A 34 -9.76 -3.56 1.90
C TRP A 34 -9.96 -3.39 3.41
N LEU A 35 -8.92 -2.94 4.14
CA LEU A 35 -8.98 -2.64 5.56
C LEU A 35 -10.07 -1.62 5.87
N ALA A 36 -10.17 -0.52 5.11
CA ALA A 36 -11.24 0.46 5.29
C ALA A 36 -12.64 -0.16 5.11
N LYS A 37 -12.82 -1.12 4.20
CA LYS A 37 -14.09 -1.80 3.94
C LYS A 37 -14.43 -2.93 4.92
N THR A 38 -13.44 -3.69 5.37
CA THR A 38 -13.64 -4.90 6.18
C THR A 38 -13.39 -4.70 7.66
N THR A 39 -12.53 -3.74 8.02
CA THR A 39 -12.13 -3.48 9.42
C THR A 39 -12.37 -2.04 9.86
N GLY A 40 -12.53 -1.11 8.92
CA GLY A 40 -12.73 0.31 9.19
C GLY A 40 -14.09 0.58 9.83
N GLY A 41 -14.09 1.02 11.08
CA GLY A 41 -15.27 1.61 11.73
C GLY A 41 -16.09 0.69 12.64
N HIS A 42 -15.76 -0.60 12.80
CA HIS A 42 -16.38 -1.41 13.85
C HIS A 42 -15.69 -1.16 15.19
N GLY A 43 -16.13 -0.13 15.91
CA GLY A 43 -15.70 0.17 17.29
C GLY A 43 -14.55 1.17 17.44
N THR A 44 -14.05 1.77 16.35
CA THR A 44 -12.98 2.79 16.40
C THR A 44 -13.48 4.24 16.44
N SER A 45 -14.79 4.47 16.60
CA SER A 45 -15.31 5.83 16.81
C SER A 45 -14.62 6.54 17.97
N VAL A 46 -14.25 5.78 19.02
CA VAL A 46 -13.53 6.29 20.20
C VAL A 46 -12.07 6.67 19.95
N TYR A 47 -11.47 6.26 18.83
CA TYR A 47 -10.08 6.57 18.46
C TYR A 47 -9.98 7.54 17.27
N SER A 48 -11.12 8.05 16.79
CA SER A 48 -11.19 8.93 15.62
C SER A 48 -11.15 10.43 15.98
N ASP A 49 -11.25 10.75 17.27
CA ASP A 49 -11.30 12.12 17.79
C ASP A 49 -9.93 12.62 18.30
N THR A 50 -8.82 12.15 17.72
CA THR A 50 -7.54 12.83 17.96
C THR A 50 -7.54 14.12 17.16
N ASP A 51 -7.93 15.24 17.78
CA ASP A 51 -7.70 16.58 17.22
C ASP A 51 -6.17 16.76 17.06
N PRO A 52 -5.66 16.98 15.84
CA PRO A 52 -4.23 17.23 15.62
C PRO A 52 -3.66 18.37 16.47
N LYS A 53 -4.51 19.25 17.00
CA LYS A 53 -4.14 20.34 17.93
C LYS A 53 -3.71 19.82 19.30
N ASP A 54 -4.28 18.72 19.79
CA ASP A 54 -3.97 18.18 21.12
C ASP A 54 -2.62 17.46 21.12
N ILE A 55 -2.28 16.75 20.03
CA ILE A 55 -0.96 16.11 19.85
C ILE A 55 0.19 17.13 19.79
N ARG A 56 -0.07 18.35 19.29
CA ARG A 56 0.98 19.40 19.22
C ARG A 56 1.28 20.02 20.58
N LYS A 57 0.34 20.05 21.52
CA LYS A 57 0.57 20.59 22.88
C LYS A 57 1.34 19.65 23.79
N GLU A 58 1.25 18.35 23.57
CA GLU A 58 1.94 17.35 24.39
C GLU A 58 3.44 17.19 24.05
N ASN A 59 3.88 17.80 22.94
CA ASN A 59 5.27 17.76 22.48
C ASN A 59 6.02 19.12 22.64
N GLU A 60 5.46 20.05 23.42
CA GLU A 60 6.15 21.26 23.91
C GLU A 60 6.58 21.09 25.37
#